data_AF-A0A0Q8RP49-F1
#
_entry.id   AF-A0A0Q8RP49-F1
#
_cell.length_a   1.000
_cell.length_b   1.000
_cell.length_c   1.000
_cell.angle_alpha   90.00
_cell.angle_beta   90.00
_cell.angle_gamma   90.00
#
_symmetry.space_group_name_H-M   'P 1'
#
loop_
_entity.id
_entity.type
_entity.pdbx_description
1 polymer ?
#
loop_
_entity_poly.entity_id
_entity_poly.type
_entity_poly.pdbx_seq_one_letter_code
_entity_poly.pdbx_strand_id
1 'polypeptide(L)'
;MDDNSAREKLVGVGGWLALLVFLLMIICPILLLLRAMANVREAAILNQVLFGANTQSYISSSWILGFIAASVSIFLAYRLIAARQWSSIRIAVIGLWFLALMPILVDFAMKAAFFTDVADYRASLVPNALRAAGISCGFSVVWTAYLVMSKRVAYTYDKPA
;
A
#
# COMPACT_ATOMS: atom_id res chain seq x y z
N MET A 1 7.62 -40.45 -10.47
CA MET A 1 7.39 -39.54 -9.33
C MET A 1 6.06 -38.88 -9.61
N ASP A 2 4.99 -39.34 -8.96
CA ASP A 2 3.62 -38.96 -9.31
C ASP A 2 3.37 -37.47 -9.08
N ASP A 3 2.83 -36.81 -10.11
CA ASP A 3 2.49 -35.38 -10.13
C ASP A 3 1.56 -34.97 -8.96
N ASN A 4 0.79 -35.93 -8.43
CA ASN A 4 -0.05 -35.73 -7.25
C ASN A 4 0.73 -35.44 -5.96
N SER A 5 1.90 -36.08 -5.75
CA SER A 5 2.73 -35.83 -4.55
C SER A 5 3.42 -34.46 -4.58
N ALA A 6 3.69 -33.94 -5.78
CA ALA A 6 4.27 -32.61 -5.95
C ALA A 6 3.24 -31.51 -5.65
N ARG A 7 1.95 -31.74 -5.98
CA ARG A 7 0.86 -30.83 -5.64
C ARG A 7 0.64 -30.71 -4.14
N GLU A 8 0.57 -31.83 -3.41
CA GLU A 8 0.36 -31.80 -1.95
C GLU A 8 1.44 -31.01 -1.19
N LYS A 9 2.69 -31.02 -1.67
CA LYS A 9 3.79 -30.22 -1.08
C LYS A 9 3.70 -28.71 -1.34
N LEU A 10 2.88 -28.27 -2.31
CA LEU A 10 2.83 -26.87 -2.75
C LEU A 10 1.57 -26.13 -2.31
N VAL A 11 0.58 -26.83 -1.74
CA VAL A 11 -0.66 -26.23 -1.25
C VAL A 11 -0.41 -25.49 0.07
N GLY A 12 -0.73 -24.19 0.10
CA GLY A 12 -0.76 -23.38 1.31
C GLY A 12 0.01 -22.06 1.24
N VAL A 13 -0.21 -21.21 2.25
CA VAL A 13 0.45 -19.91 2.39
C VAL A 13 1.84 -20.13 3.00
N GLY A 14 2.87 -20.17 2.16
CA GLY A 14 4.25 -20.44 2.57
C GLY A 14 5.27 -19.78 1.66
N GLY A 15 6.53 -19.74 2.09
CA GLY A 15 7.64 -19.12 1.35
C GLY A 15 7.38 -17.64 1.03
N TRP A 16 7.62 -17.26 -0.22
CA TRP A 16 7.42 -15.88 -0.70
C TRP A 16 6.00 -15.34 -0.53
N LEU A 17 4.97 -16.20 -0.57
CA LEU A 17 3.59 -15.78 -0.33
C LEU A 17 3.36 -15.43 1.15
N ALA A 18 3.95 -16.20 2.08
CA ALA A 18 3.89 -15.86 3.50
C ALA A 18 4.63 -14.55 3.80
N LEU A 19 5.74 -14.30 3.10
CA LEU A 19 6.46 -13.02 3.18
C LEU A 19 5.57 -11.86 2.71
N LEU A 20 4.89 -11.98 1.58
CA LEU A 20 3.94 -10.94 1.13
C LEU A 20 2.84 -10.68 2.16
N VAL A 21 2.26 -11.75 2.71
CA VAL A 21 1.22 -11.63 3.74
C VAL A 21 1.75 -10.91 4.98
N PHE A 22 2.96 -11.25 5.44
CA PHE A 22 3.61 -10.57 6.56
C PHE A 22 3.85 -9.07 6.26
N LEU A 23 4.33 -8.77 5.05
CA LEU A 23 4.52 -7.38 4.62
C LEU A 23 3.19 -6.60 4.65
N LEU A 24 2.12 -7.16 4.07
CA LEU A 24 0.81 -6.51 4.03
C LEU A 24 0.13 -6.41 5.40
N MET A 25 0.32 -7.39 6.28
CA MET A 25 -0.37 -7.45 7.56
C MET A 25 0.31 -6.62 8.66
N ILE A 26 1.64 -6.48 8.61
CA ILE A 26 2.43 -5.85 9.67
C ILE A 26 3.22 -4.65 9.16
N ILE A 27 4.06 -4.86 8.14
CA ILE A 27 5.01 -3.82 7.70
C ILE A 27 4.29 -2.65 7.03
N CYS A 28 3.40 -2.90 6.08
CA CYS A 28 2.66 -1.88 5.34
C CYS A 28 1.81 -0.98 6.28
N PRO A 29 0.98 -1.52 7.20
CA PRO A 29 0.25 -0.71 8.17
C PRO A 29 1.16 0.19 9.01
N ILE A 30 2.28 -0.34 9.52
CA ILE A 30 3.25 0.45 10.30
C ILE A 30 3.83 1.58 9.44
N LEU A 31 4.28 1.29 8.22
CA LEU A 31 4.83 2.30 7.32
C LEU A 31 3.81 3.39 6.97
N LEU A 32 2.54 3.03 6.77
CA LEU A 32 1.46 3.97 6.48
C LEU A 32 1.18 4.90 7.67
N LEU A 33 1.18 4.38 8.89
CA LEU A 33 1.01 5.17 10.11
C LEU A 33 2.23 6.07 10.37
N LEU A 34 3.45 5.57 10.16
CA LEU A 34 4.68 6.37 10.26
C LEU A 34 4.68 7.51 9.23
N ARG A 35 4.19 7.27 8.02
CA ARG A 35 4.03 8.31 7.01
C ARG A 35 3.00 9.37 7.42
N ALA A 36 1.86 8.94 7.98
CA ALA A 36 0.88 9.89 8.54
C ALA A 36 1.51 10.73 9.67
N MET A 37 2.28 10.11 10.57
CA MET A 37 3.01 10.82 11.62
C MET A 37 4.04 11.81 11.07
N ALA A 38 4.78 11.44 10.02
CA ALA A 38 5.73 12.33 9.34
C ALA A 38 5.02 13.54 8.72
N ASN A 39 3.90 13.31 8.03
CA ASN A 39 3.06 14.36 7.46
C ASN A 39 2.54 15.33 8.56
N VAL A 40 2.14 14.80 9.72
CA VAL A 40 1.68 15.61 10.86
C VAL A 40 2.82 16.47 11.42
N ARG A 41 4.02 15.89 11.56
CA ARG A 41 5.20 16.63 12.00
C ARG A 41 5.57 17.76 11.02
N GLU A 42 5.53 17.46 9.73
CA GLU A 42 5.77 18.44 8.67
C GLU A 42 4.75 19.59 8.74
N ALA A 43 3.46 19.27 8.89
CA ALA A 43 2.40 20.26 9.05
C ALA A 43 2.58 21.11 10.32
N ALA A 44 3.01 20.52 11.43
CA ALA A 44 3.27 21.26 12.68
C ALA A 44 4.41 22.28 12.53
N ILE A 45 5.46 21.93 11.80
CA ILE A 45 6.57 22.86 11.48
C ILE A 45 6.06 23.99 10.59
N LEU A 46 5.28 23.67 9.55
CA LEU A 46 4.73 24.66 8.62
C LEU A 46 3.68 25.58 9.28
N ASN A 47 2.95 25.07 10.27
CA ASN A 47 1.96 25.84 11.05
C ASN A 47 2.60 27.01 11.80
N GLN A 48 3.81 26.82 12.35
CA GLN A 48 4.54 27.88 13.06
C GLN A 48 4.97 29.01 12.13
N VAL A 49 5.04 28.76 10.82
CA VAL A 49 5.54 29.72 9.83
C VAL A 49 4.37 30.43 9.11
N LEU A 50 3.25 29.74 8.79
CA LEU A 50 2.30 30.24 7.78
C LEU A 50 0.78 29.87 7.92
N PHE A 51 0.32 28.95 8.79
CA PHE A 51 -0.94 28.19 8.51
C PHE A 51 -1.96 27.95 9.65
N GLY A 52 -2.33 28.98 10.42
CA GLY A 52 -3.22 28.82 11.58
C GLY A 52 -4.57 28.11 11.33
N ALA A 53 -5.23 28.29 10.19
CA ALA A 53 -6.62 27.82 9.99
C ALA A 53 -6.75 26.39 9.41
N ASN A 54 -5.84 25.96 8.53
CA ASN A 54 -6.00 24.71 7.74
C ASN A 54 -5.18 23.52 8.27
N THR A 55 -4.22 23.76 9.16
CA THR A 55 -3.30 22.74 9.67
C THR A 55 -4.05 21.58 10.33
N GLN A 56 -5.05 21.87 11.17
CA GLN A 56 -5.79 20.83 11.90
C GLN A 56 -6.57 19.91 10.94
N SER A 57 -7.21 20.48 9.91
CA SER A 57 -7.92 19.72 8.88
C SER A 57 -6.99 18.79 8.11
N TYR A 58 -5.78 19.25 7.79
CA TYR A 58 -4.76 18.43 7.14
C TYR A 58 -4.25 17.30 8.04
N ILE A 59 -4.02 17.56 9.32
CA ILE A 59 -3.61 16.55 10.32
C ILE A 59 -4.67 15.45 10.44
N SER A 60 -5.93 15.83 10.64
CA SER A 60 -7.04 14.87 10.74
C SER A 60 -7.18 14.05 9.47
N SER A 61 -7.11 14.68 8.30
CA SER A 61 -7.21 14.00 7.01
C SER A 61 -6.04 13.03 6.77
N SER A 62 -4.82 13.40 7.18
CA SER A 62 -3.63 12.54 7.08
C SER A 62 -3.76 11.27 7.93
N TRP A 63 -4.30 11.40 9.15
CA TRP A 63 -4.58 10.24 10.01
C TRP A 63 -5.65 9.33 9.41
N ILE A 64 -6.76 9.90 8.95
CA ILE A 64 -7.86 9.14 8.32
C ILE A 64 -7.33 8.35 7.12
N LEU A 65 -6.55 9.01 6.25
CA LEU A 65 -5.92 8.36 5.09
C LEU A 65 -5.00 7.21 5.51
N GLY A 66 -4.16 7.44 6.53
CA GLY A 66 -3.27 6.42 7.09
C GLY A 66 -4.02 5.20 7.63
N PHE A 67 -5.10 5.41 8.40
CA PHE A 67 -5.93 4.33 8.93
C PHE A 67 -6.66 3.57 7.83
N ILE A 68 -7.28 4.26 6.87
CA ILE A 68 -7.97 3.60 5.74
C ILE A 68 -6.98 2.74 4.96
N ALA A 69 -5.81 3.28 4.62
CA ALA A 69 -4.80 2.52 3.89
C ALA A 69 -4.28 1.31 4.70
N ALA A 70 -4.07 1.48 6.01
CA ALA A 70 -3.63 0.40 6.89
C ALA A 70 -4.70 -0.72 6.97
N SER A 71 -5.96 -0.36 7.14
CA SER A 71 -7.09 -1.31 7.15
C SER A 71 -7.22 -2.05 5.83
N VAL A 72 -7.08 -1.37 4.70
CA VAL A 72 -7.09 -2.01 3.37
C VAL A 72 -5.93 -3.01 3.27
N SER A 73 -4.72 -2.65 3.69
CA SER A 73 -3.56 -3.55 3.68
C SER A 73 -3.79 -4.83 4.50
N ILE A 74 -4.32 -4.68 5.72
CA ILE A 74 -4.67 -5.81 6.59
C ILE A 74 -5.77 -6.67 5.96
N PHE A 75 -6.79 -6.05 5.36
CA PHE A 75 -7.87 -6.76 4.69
C PHE A 75 -7.36 -7.62 3.52
N LEU A 76 -6.43 -7.09 2.70
CA LEU A 76 -5.83 -7.85 1.61
C LEU A 76 -5.04 -9.06 2.14
N ALA A 77 -4.25 -8.87 3.20
CA ALA A 77 -3.51 -9.96 3.84
C ALA A 77 -4.46 -11.04 4.38
N TYR A 78 -5.49 -10.63 5.11
CA TYR A 78 -6.50 -11.54 5.64
C TYR A 78 -7.18 -12.35 4.53
N ARG A 79 -7.56 -11.67 3.43
CA ARG A 79 -8.24 -12.31 2.31
C ARG A 79 -7.35 -13.31 1.58
N LEU A 80 -6.05 -13.05 1.48
CA LEU A 80 -5.08 -14.00 0.94
C LEU A 80 -4.95 -15.25 1.82
N ILE A 81 -5.05 -15.12 3.14
CA ILE A 81 -4.95 -16.24 4.08
C ILE A 81 -6.24 -17.07 4.12
N ALA A 82 -7.39 -16.41 4.25
CA ALA A 82 -8.66 -17.05 4.62
C ALA A 82 -9.42 -17.62 3.41
N ALA A 83 -9.55 -16.86 2.32
CA ALA A 83 -10.48 -17.23 1.25
C ALA A 83 -9.90 -18.22 0.23
N ARG A 84 -8.57 -18.25 0.04
CA ARG A 84 -7.84 -19.16 -0.88
C ARG A 84 -8.43 -19.34 -2.30
N GLN A 85 -9.24 -18.39 -2.76
CA GLN A 85 -9.81 -18.38 -4.11
C GLN A 85 -8.96 -17.54 -5.07
N TRP A 86 -8.97 -17.87 -6.37
CA TRP A 86 -8.32 -17.04 -7.39
C TRP A 86 -8.85 -15.60 -7.45
N SER A 87 -10.12 -15.38 -7.04
CA SER A 87 -10.70 -14.05 -6.87
C SER A 87 -9.92 -13.21 -5.87
N SER A 88 -9.39 -13.81 -4.80
CA SER A 88 -8.54 -13.13 -3.81
C SER A 88 -7.23 -12.63 -4.41
N ILE A 89 -6.65 -13.35 -5.37
CA ILE A 89 -5.45 -12.90 -6.08
C ILE A 89 -5.75 -11.66 -6.91
N ARG A 90 -6.85 -11.65 -7.67
CA ARG A 90 -7.26 -10.48 -8.45
C ARG A 90 -7.48 -9.26 -7.55
N ILE A 91 -8.15 -9.46 -6.41
CA ILE A 91 -8.40 -8.40 -5.43
C ILE A 91 -7.09 -7.93 -4.78
N ALA A 92 -6.17 -8.84 -4.46
CA ALA A 92 -4.85 -8.49 -3.93
C ALA A 92 -4.04 -7.65 -4.93
N VAL A 93 -4.05 -8.00 -6.22
CA VAL A 93 -3.38 -7.21 -7.26
C VAL A 93 -4.00 -5.81 -7.35
N ILE A 94 -5.32 -5.69 -7.46
CA ILE A 94 -6.00 -4.38 -7.49
C ILE A 94 -5.68 -3.58 -6.23
N GLY A 95 -5.71 -4.23 -5.07
CA GLY A 95 -5.42 -3.64 -3.78
C GLY A 95 -3.97 -3.16 -3.65
N LEU A 96 -3.00 -3.89 -4.19
CA LEU A 96 -1.59 -3.45 -4.22
C LEU A 96 -1.43 -2.15 -5.01
N TRP A 97 -2.03 -2.07 -6.20
CA TRP A 97 -1.99 -0.85 -7.01
C TRP A 97 -2.74 0.31 -6.35
N PHE A 98 -3.88 0.03 -5.71
CA PHE A 98 -4.62 1.01 -4.94
C PHE A 98 -3.77 1.56 -3.79
N LEU A 99 -3.13 0.69 -3.00
CA LEU A 99 -2.24 1.09 -1.90
C LEU A 99 -0.98 1.82 -2.38
N ALA A 100 -0.50 1.52 -3.58
CA ALA A 100 0.67 2.17 -4.14
C ALA A 100 0.39 3.60 -4.61
N LEU A 101 -0.77 3.84 -5.22
CA LEU A 101 -1.07 5.12 -5.87
C LEU A 101 -1.99 6.02 -5.06
N MET A 102 -3.07 5.48 -4.49
CA MET A 102 -4.12 6.32 -3.90
C MET A 102 -3.65 7.16 -2.71
N PRO A 103 -2.89 6.62 -1.72
CA PRO A 103 -2.36 7.45 -0.65
C PRO A 103 -1.48 8.58 -1.16
N ILE A 104 -0.72 8.37 -2.25
CA ILE A 104 0.16 9.38 -2.84
C ILE A 104 -0.67 10.47 -3.54
N LEU A 105 -1.67 10.07 -4.33
CA LEU A 105 -2.53 11.00 -5.05
C LEU A 105 -3.36 11.85 -4.09
N VAL A 106 -3.93 11.24 -3.05
CA VAL A 106 -4.71 11.95 -2.03
C VAL A 106 -3.81 12.88 -1.21
N ASP A 107 -2.64 12.42 -0.76
CA ASP A 107 -1.66 13.26 -0.04
C ASP A 107 -1.20 14.45 -0.89
N PHE A 108 -0.91 14.22 -2.17
CA PHE A 108 -0.55 15.27 -3.11
C PHE A 108 -1.69 16.29 -3.31
N ALA A 109 -2.91 15.81 -3.54
CA ALA A 109 -4.08 16.67 -3.71
C ALA A 109 -4.38 17.50 -2.46
N MET A 110 -4.30 16.87 -1.27
CA MET A 110 -4.42 17.57 0.01
C MET A 110 -3.35 18.64 0.16
N LYS A 111 -2.08 18.31 -0.10
CA LYS A 111 -0.99 19.27 -0.01
C LYS A 111 -1.16 20.44 -0.98
N ALA A 112 -1.58 20.16 -2.21
CA ALA A 112 -1.86 21.19 -3.21
C ALA A 112 -3.05 22.08 -2.83
N ALA A 113 -4.08 21.53 -2.19
CA ALA A 113 -5.26 22.29 -1.76
C ALA A 113 -5.02 23.14 -0.51
N PHE A 114 -4.24 22.65 0.46
CA PHE A 114 -4.04 23.34 1.73
C PHE A 114 -2.81 24.26 1.77
N PHE A 115 -1.80 24.04 0.92
CA PHE A 115 -0.52 24.77 0.95
C PHE A 115 -0.23 25.52 -0.36
N THR A 116 -1.14 26.42 -0.77
CA THR A 116 -1.05 27.15 -2.04
C THR A 116 0.08 28.19 -2.10
N ASP A 117 0.46 28.75 -0.96
CA ASP A 117 1.22 30.02 -0.89
C ASP A 117 2.73 29.87 -0.69
N VAL A 118 3.24 28.62 -0.65
CA VAL A 118 4.66 28.36 -0.41
C VAL A 118 5.32 27.89 -1.70
N ALA A 119 5.86 28.83 -2.48
CA ALA A 119 6.47 28.56 -3.78
C ALA A 119 7.57 27.48 -3.71
N ASP A 120 8.44 27.56 -2.70
CA ASP A 120 9.53 26.60 -2.48
C ASP A 120 9.00 25.20 -2.11
N TYR A 121 7.90 25.14 -1.36
CA TYR A 121 7.26 23.87 -1.01
C TYR A 121 6.70 23.18 -2.25
N ARG A 122 6.02 23.94 -3.12
CA ARG A 122 5.41 23.41 -4.36
C ARG A 122 6.45 22.85 -5.32
N ALA A 123 7.64 23.45 -5.40
CA ALA A 123 8.75 22.94 -6.21
C ALA A 123 9.21 21.54 -5.75
N SER A 124 9.10 21.24 -4.45
CA SER A 124 9.49 19.94 -3.88
C SER A 124 8.39 18.87 -3.93
N LEU A 125 7.11 19.27 -4.05
CA LEU A 125 5.96 18.35 -4.00
C LEU A 125 6.00 17.30 -5.12
N VAL A 126 6.21 17.75 -6.37
CA VAL A 126 6.16 16.87 -7.54
C VAL A 126 7.31 15.85 -7.53
N PRO A 127 8.59 16.23 -7.33
CA PRO A 127 9.68 15.27 -7.24
C PRO A 127 9.47 14.24 -6.11
N ASN A 128 8.98 14.67 -4.95
CA ASN A 128 8.73 13.76 -3.82
C ASN A 128 7.60 12.77 -4.11
N ALA A 129 6.50 13.23 -4.72
CA ALA A 129 5.39 12.37 -5.13
C ALA A 129 5.83 11.37 -6.20
N LEU A 130 6.60 11.79 -7.20
CA LEU A 130 7.13 10.91 -8.25
C LEU A 130 8.08 9.86 -7.68
N ARG A 131 8.98 10.25 -6.76
CA ARG A 131 9.88 9.31 -6.09
C ARG A 131 9.09 8.27 -5.29
N ALA A 132 8.11 8.71 -4.50
CA ALA A 132 7.26 7.80 -3.73
C ALA A 132 6.49 6.84 -4.65
N ALA A 133 5.91 7.37 -5.73
CA ALA A 133 5.17 6.58 -6.71
C ALA A 133 6.08 5.56 -7.41
N GLY A 134 7.29 5.94 -7.79
CA GLY A 134 8.26 5.04 -8.42
C GLY A 134 8.60 3.84 -7.52
N ILE A 135 8.87 4.07 -6.24
CA ILE A 135 9.16 3.00 -5.27
C ILE A 135 7.94 2.09 -5.08
N SER A 136 6.75 2.67 -4.85
CA SER A 136 5.52 1.93 -4.62
C SER A 136 5.04 1.13 -5.84
N CYS A 137 5.21 1.69 -7.04
CA CYS A 137 4.94 1.00 -8.30
C CYS A 137 5.91 -0.16 -8.52
N GLY A 138 7.21 0.04 -8.27
CA GLY A 138 8.21 -1.03 -8.38
C GLY A 138 7.86 -2.22 -7.48
N PHE A 139 7.51 -1.95 -6.22
CA PHE A 139 7.02 -2.96 -5.29
C PHE A 139 5.77 -3.68 -5.83
N SER A 140 4.79 -2.92 -6.33
CA SER A 140 3.53 -3.47 -6.85
C SER A 140 3.73 -4.33 -8.10
N VAL A 141 4.64 -3.95 -8.99
CA VAL A 141 4.98 -4.72 -10.20
C VAL A 141 5.60 -6.06 -9.82
N VAL A 142 6.60 -6.07 -8.92
CA VAL A 142 7.25 -7.31 -8.47
C VAL A 142 6.25 -8.28 -7.86
N TRP A 143 5.38 -7.80 -6.98
CA TRP A 143 4.38 -8.66 -6.33
C TRP A 143 3.24 -9.06 -7.25
N THR A 144 2.81 -8.19 -8.17
CA THR A 144 1.82 -8.54 -9.20
C THR A 144 2.35 -9.66 -10.09
N ALA A 145 3.59 -9.51 -10.59
CA ALA A 145 4.24 -10.54 -11.40
C ALA A 145 4.34 -11.87 -10.63
N TYR A 146 4.78 -11.82 -9.37
CA TYR A 146 4.83 -12.99 -8.51
C TYR A 146 3.45 -13.67 -8.34
N LEU A 147 2.41 -12.90 -7.99
CA LEU A 147 1.06 -13.43 -7.75
C LEU A 147 0.42 -14.04 -8.99
N VAL A 148 0.66 -13.47 -10.17
CA VAL A 148 0.03 -13.92 -11.42
C VAL A 148 0.80 -15.07 -12.08
N MET A 149 2.14 -15.06 -12.02
CA MET A 149 2.99 -15.99 -12.76
C MET A 149 3.49 -17.18 -11.94
N SER A 150 3.46 -17.11 -10.60
CA SER A 150 4.00 -18.17 -9.75
C SER A 150 3.13 -19.43 -9.77
N LYS A 151 3.74 -20.58 -10.15
CA LYS A 151 3.10 -21.90 -10.08
C LYS A 151 2.59 -22.23 -8.67
N ARG A 152 3.35 -21.86 -7.63
CA ARG A 152 2.95 -22.08 -6.23
C ARG A 152 1.65 -21.34 -5.91
N VAL A 153 1.50 -20.10 -6.37
CA VAL A 153 0.26 -19.34 -6.16
C VAL A 153 -0.89 -20.00 -6.94
N ALA A 154 -0.67 -20.42 -8.18
CA ALA A 154 -1.69 -21.16 -8.94
C ALA A 154 -2.10 -22.51 -8.32
N TYR A 155 -1.22 -23.17 -7.56
CA TYR A 155 -1.57 -24.40 -6.82
C TYR A 155 -2.24 -24.12 -5.47
N THR A 156 -1.92 -23.00 -4.81
CA THR A 156 -2.56 -22.61 -3.53
C THR A 156 -3.96 -22.02 -3.73
N TYR A 157 -4.20 -21.36 -4.86
CA TYR A 157 -5.48 -20.72 -5.18
C TYR A 157 -6.03 -21.36 -6.45
N ASP A 158 -7.21 -21.99 -6.36
CA ASP A 158 -7.83 -22.75 -7.46
C ASP A 158 -8.03 -21.88 -8.71
N LYS A 159 -7.02 -21.85 -9.58
CA LYS A 159 -7.03 -21.04 -10.78
C LYS A 159 -8.05 -21.64 -11.75
N PRO A 160 -9.05 -20.88 -12.22
CA PRO A 160 -9.96 -21.37 -13.25
C PRO A 160 -9.14 -21.69 -14.51
N ALA A 161 -9.44 -22.86 -15.10
CA ALA A 161 -8.79 -23.37 -16.30
C ALA A 161 -8.94 -22.41 -17.49
#